data_AF-A0A9J6G9S3-F1
#
_entry.id   AF-A0A9J6G9S3-F1
#
_cell.length_a   1.000
_cell.length_b   1.000
_cell.length_c   1.000
_cell.angle_alpha   90.00
_cell.angle_beta   90.00
_cell.angle_gamma   90.00
#
_symmetry.space_group_name_H-M   'P 1'
#
loop_
_entity.id
_entity.type
_entity.pdbx_description
1 polymer ?
#
loop_
_entity_poly.entity_id
_entity_poly.type
_entity_poly.pdbx_seq_one_letter_code
_entity_poly.pdbx_strand_id
1 'polypeptide(L)'
;MTGAEADRTLRSYKHVCSLASTQAALKCFDRSTHRLDALWAGVCGSNKELFTFAKIILSLSHGNASVERGFSINKDCLVENQKEQSLVAQRIVFDAVSSAGGVASVPLTKRMLQMVRGANARWKEELERTRKERADALRNQRERKRAATALKELELKKQKVFLGCYELLEACSLSDALVDMTGAVVEHLELAGHARSPNLQAPLFDKMLAALDRDKALVCCAISVG
;
A
#
# COMPACT_ATOMS: atom_id res chain seq x y z
N MET A 1 -17.76 -12.50 -3.82
CA MET A 1 -19.12 -12.73 -4.36
C MET A 1 -19.67 -11.40 -4.82
N THR A 2 -20.13 -11.31 -6.06
CA THR A 2 -20.88 -10.16 -6.56
C THR A 2 -22.32 -10.19 -6.03
N GLY A 3 -23.04 -9.05 -6.05
CA GLY A 3 -24.43 -8.99 -5.55
C GLY A 3 -25.35 -9.99 -6.27
N ALA A 4 -25.20 -10.14 -7.59
CA ALA A 4 -25.98 -11.09 -8.37
C ALA A 4 -25.70 -12.56 -8.02
N GLU A 5 -24.46 -12.90 -7.65
CA GLU A 5 -24.09 -14.25 -7.16
C GLU A 5 -24.71 -14.54 -5.79
N ALA A 6 -24.77 -13.53 -4.91
CA ALA A 6 -25.40 -13.67 -3.60
C ALA A 6 -26.90 -13.98 -3.72
N ASP A 7 -27.62 -13.28 -4.61
CA ASP A 7 -29.05 -13.51 -4.83
C ASP A 7 -29.34 -14.89 -5.44
N ARG A 8 -28.49 -15.37 -6.36
CA ARG A 8 -28.60 -16.73 -6.90
C ARG A 8 -28.33 -17.80 -5.83
N THR A 9 -27.32 -17.57 -4.99
CA THR A 9 -26.99 -18.45 -3.87
C THR A 9 -28.13 -18.51 -2.86
N LEU A 10 -28.74 -17.37 -2.51
CA LEU A 10 -29.88 -17.30 -1.59
C LEU A 10 -31.11 -18.03 -2.12
N ARG A 11 -31.44 -17.87 -3.42
CA ARG A 11 -32.53 -18.61 -4.06
C ARG A 11 -32.29 -20.12 -4.03
N SER A 12 -31.06 -20.52 -4.38
CA SER A 12 -30.64 -21.93 -4.33
C SER A 12 -30.74 -22.51 -2.93
N TYR A 13 -30.30 -21.76 -1.91
CA TYR A 13 -30.40 -22.16 -0.52
C TYR A 13 -31.86 -22.38 -0.09
N LYS A 14 -32.75 -21.42 -0.37
CA LYS A 14 -34.18 -21.54 -0.04
C LYS A 14 -34.81 -22.76 -0.71
N HIS A 15 -34.47 -23.02 -1.97
CA HIS A 15 -34.95 -24.20 -2.68
C HIS A 15 -34.47 -25.49 -2.02
N VAL A 16 -33.18 -25.61 -1.72
CA VAL A 16 -32.62 -26.79 -1.05
C VAL A 16 -33.25 -27.01 0.33
N CYS A 17 -33.46 -25.96 1.12
CA CYS A 17 -34.15 -26.05 2.41
C CYS A 17 -35.63 -26.42 2.32
N SER A 18 -36.27 -26.23 1.16
CA SER A 18 -37.65 -26.65 0.93
C SER A 18 -37.78 -28.14 0.59
N LEU A 19 -36.68 -28.82 0.25
CA LEU A 19 -36.69 -30.25 -0.06
C LEU A 19 -36.97 -31.07 1.21
N ALA A 20 -37.89 -32.03 1.09
CA ALA A 20 -38.26 -32.91 2.19
C ALA A 20 -37.08 -33.74 2.72
N SER A 21 -36.15 -34.14 1.83
CA SER A 21 -34.91 -34.84 2.19
C SER A 21 -34.01 -33.99 3.09
N THR A 22 -33.84 -32.71 2.75
CA THR A 22 -33.05 -31.76 3.55
C THR A 22 -33.72 -31.48 4.89
N GLN A 23 -35.04 -31.30 4.91
CA GLN A 23 -35.77 -31.08 6.17
C GLN A 23 -35.72 -32.31 7.10
N ALA A 24 -35.80 -33.52 6.54
CA ALA A 24 -35.62 -34.75 7.31
C ALA A 24 -34.18 -34.85 7.86
N ALA A 25 -33.17 -34.57 7.03
CA ALA A 25 -31.78 -34.58 7.46
C ALA A 25 -31.50 -33.54 8.57
N LEU A 26 -32.12 -32.35 8.49
CA LEU A 26 -32.03 -31.33 9.53
C LEU A 26 -32.75 -31.74 10.83
N LYS A 27 -33.89 -32.42 10.75
CA LYS A 27 -34.61 -32.91 11.94
C LYS A 27 -33.87 -34.04 12.66
N CYS A 28 -33.18 -34.89 11.92
CA CYS A 28 -32.35 -35.97 12.46
C CYS A 28 -30.93 -35.50 12.83
N PHE A 29 -30.61 -34.21 12.64
CA PHE A 29 -29.30 -33.68 12.97
C PHE A 29 -29.15 -33.53 14.49
N ASP A 30 -28.03 -34.01 15.01
CA ASP A 30 -27.64 -33.81 16.39
C ASP A 30 -26.20 -33.29 16.40
N ARG A 31 -26.00 -32.14 17.05
CA ARG A 31 -24.70 -31.46 17.13
C ARG A 31 -23.63 -32.25 17.89
N SER A 32 -24.03 -33.23 18.71
CA SER A 32 -23.08 -34.00 19.53
C SER A 32 -22.52 -35.21 18.78
N THR A 33 -23.29 -35.75 17.83
CA THR A 33 -22.95 -36.97 17.08
C THR A 33 -22.69 -36.70 15.59
N HIS A 34 -23.30 -35.67 15.02
CA HIS A 34 -23.25 -35.36 13.59
C HIS A 34 -22.47 -34.08 13.30
N ARG A 35 -21.78 -34.10 12.16
CA ARG A 35 -20.99 -32.99 11.64
C ARG A 35 -21.83 -32.08 10.75
N LEU A 36 -21.88 -30.80 11.10
CA LEU A 36 -22.65 -29.80 10.35
C LEU A 36 -22.10 -29.59 8.92
N ASP A 37 -20.78 -29.62 8.76
CA ASP A 37 -20.13 -29.48 7.46
C ASP A 37 -20.34 -30.72 6.58
N ALA A 38 -20.34 -31.92 7.15
CA ALA A 38 -20.69 -33.15 6.43
C ALA A 38 -22.16 -33.15 5.98
N LEU A 39 -23.07 -32.67 6.85
CA LEU A 39 -24.48 -32.47 6.50
C LEU A 39 -24.62 -31.52 5.31
N TRP A 40 -24.03 -30.33 5.38
CA TRP A 40 -24.11 -29.36 4.30
C TRP A 40 -23.33 -29.78 3.05
N ALA A 41 -22.26 -30.57 3.15
CA ALA A 41 -21.60 -31.15 1.99
C ALA A 41 -22.52 -32.12 1.24
N GLY A 42 -23.27 -32.96 1.96
CA GLY A 42 -24.28 -33.85 1.37
C GLY A 42 -25.46 -33.08 0.76
N VAL A 43 -25.93 -32.04 1.45
CA VAL A 43 -27.08 -31.23 1.03
C VAL A 43 -26.74 -30.30 -0.16
N CYS A 44 -25.54 -29.73 -0.18
CA CYS A 44 -25.10 -28.78 -1.22
C CYS A 44 -24.46 -29.44 -2.44
N GLY A 45 -24.22 -30.77 -2.43
CA GLY A 45 -23.35 -31.46 -3.38
C GLY A 45 -23.65 -31.22 -4.86
N SER A 46 -24.90 -30.88 -5.21
CA SER A 46 -25.33 -30.58 -6.58
C SER A 46 -25.10 -29.13 -7.02
N ASN A 47 -24.98 -28.17 -6.09
CA ASN A 47 -24.91 -26.74 -6.38
C ASN A 47 -23.55 -26.16 -5.99
N LYS A 48 -22.69 -25.92 -6.99
CA LYS A 48 -21.31 -25.42 -6.79
C LYS A 48 -21.25 -24.05 -6.13
N GLU A 49 -22.18 -23.15 -6.44
CA GLU A 49 -22.22 -21.79 -5.86
C GLU A 49 -22.57 -21.87 -4.37
N LEU A 50 -23.63 -22.61 -4.04
CA LEU A 50 -24.05 -22.85 -2.66
C LEU A 50 -23.00 -23.61 -1.85
N PHE A 51 -22.35 -24.61 -2.46
CA PHE A 51 -21.27 -25.35 -1.82
C PHE A 51 -20.05 -24.46 -1.55
N THR A 52 -19.73 -23.54 -2.46
CA THR A 52 -18.64 -22.57 -2.27
C THR A 52 -18.98 -21.57 -1.15
N PHE A 53 -20.21 -21.07 -1.12
CA PHE A 53 -20.70 -20.21 -0.05
C PHE A 53 -20.70 -20.91 1.31
N ALA A 54 -21.21 -22.14 1.38
CA ALA A 54 -21.18 -22.96 2.59
C ALA A 54 -19.75 -23.22 3.06
N LYS A 55 -18.81 -23.50 2.14
CA LYS A 55 -17.39 -23.61 2.49
C LYS A 55 -16.86 -22.32 3.08
N ILE A 56 -17.15 -21.15 2.51
CA ILE A 56 -16.71 -19.87 3.07
C ILE A 56 -17.24 -19.69 4.49
N ILE A 57 -18.56 -19.81 4.69
CA ILE A 57 -19.17 -19.60 6.02
C ILE A 57 -18.68 -20.62 7.04
N LEU A 58 -18.58 -21.89 6.68
CA LEU A 58 -18.18 -22.96 7.60
C LEU A 58 -16.65 -23.03 7.80
N SER A 59 -15.88 -22.29 7.00
CA SER A 59 -14.42 -22.17 7.14
C SER A 59 -13.99 -20.87 7.84
N LEU A 60 -14.86 -19.85 7.87
CA LEU A 60 -14.66 -18.64 8.66
C LEU A 60 -14.85 -18.99 10.14
N SER A 61 -13.75 -19.28 10.82
CA SER A 61 -13.71 -19.33 12.28
C SER A 61 -13.94 -17.93 12.85
N HIS A 62 -15.10 -17.64 13.41
CA HIS A 62 -15.28 -16.46 14.23
C HIS A 62 -15.04 -16.84 15.69
N GLY A 63 -13.83 -16.53 16.17
CA GLY A 63 -13.39 -16.74 17.56
C GLY A 63 -14.20 -16.04 18.66
N ASN A 64 -15.40 -15.51 18.37
CA ASN A 64 -16.28 -14.81 19.31
C ASN A 64 -17.67 -15.44 19.48
N ALA A 65 -18.07 -16.43 18.69
CA ALA A 65 -19.37 -17.08 18.88
C ALA A 65 -19.23 -18.29 19.81
N SER A 66 -19.86 -18.23 20.99
CA SER A 66 -19.85 -19.33 21.97
C SER A 66 -20.33 -20.68 21.39
N VAL A 67 -21.17 -20.62 20.36
CA VAL A 67 -21.71 -21.77 19.61
C VAL A 67 -20.68 -22.41 18.67
N GLU A 68 -19.68 -21.65 18.19
CA GLU A 68 -18.63 -22.12 17.26
C GLU A 68 -17.56 -23.00 17.91
N ARG A 69 -17.46 -22.98 19.23
CA ARG A 69 -16.56 -23.87 19.99
C ARG A 69 -16.90 -25.36 19.87
N GLY A 70 -18.05 -25.71 19.28
CA GLY A 70 -18.47 -27.10 19.05
C GLY A 70 -18.55 -27.53 17.59
N PHE A 71 -18.23 -26.65 16.63
CA PHE A 71 -18.50 -26.92 15.20
C PHE A 71 -17.28 -27.30 14.37
N SER A 72 -16.06 -27.17 14.89
CA SER A 72 -14.87 -27.42 14.10
C SER A 72 -13.96 -28.44 14.76
N ILE A 73 -13.62 -29.49 14.01
CA ILE A 73 -12.45 -30.35 14.29
C ILE A 73 -11.19 -29.50 14.47
N ASN A 74 -11.15 -28.27 13.91
CA ASN A 74 -10.03 -27.37 14.13
C ASN A 74 -9.86 -27.02 15.60
N LYS A 75 -10.87 -27.10 16.48
CA LYS A 75 -10.65 -26.89 17.91
C LYS A 75 -9.60 -27.84 18.49
N ASP A 76 -9.60 -29.10 18.06
CA ASP A 76 -8.62 -30.10 18.51
C ASP A 76 -7.24 -29.87 17.90
N CYS A 77 -7.16 -29.11 16.79
CA CYS A 77 -5.91 -28.71 16.14
C CYS A 77 -5.47 -27.27 16.48
N LEU A 78 -6.30 -26.48 17.14
CA LEU A 78 -6.05 -25.06 17.40
C LEU A 78 -5.25 -24.92 18.71
N VAL A 79 -4.04 -24.40 18.59
CA VAL A 79 -3.20 -24.01 19.73
C VAL A 79 -3.04 -22.50 19.76
N GLU A 80 -3.03 -21.88 20.94
CA GLU A 80 -2.79 -20.43 21.07
C GLU A 80 -1.46 -20.03 20.42
N ASN A 81 -1.45 -18.89 19.71
CA ASN A 81 -0.29 -18.34 19.00
C ASN A 81 0.26 -19.21 17.84
N GLN A 82 -0.56 -20.11 17.29
CA GLN A 82 -0.18 -20.92 16.14
C GLN A 82 -0.22 -20.10 14.84
N LYS A 83 0.79 -20.30 13.98
CA LYS A 83 0.78 -19.76 12.61
C LYS A 83 -0.21 -20.56 11.74
N GLU A 84 -0.85 -19.90 10.79
CA GLU A 84 -1.76 -20.54 9.82
C GLU A 84 -1.13 -21.77 9.15
N GLN A 85 0.13 -21.66 8.71
CA GLN A 85 0.87 -22.77 8.10
C GLN A 85 0.96 -24.00 9.02
N SER A 86 1.11 -23.78 10.33
CA SER A 86 1.16 -24.87 11.31
C SER A 86 -0.21 -25.52 11.49
N LEU A 87 -1.30 -24.75 11.44
CA LEU A 87 -2.66 -25.27 11.49
C LEU A 87 -2.97 -26.12 10.25
N VAL A 88 -2.62 -25.63 9.06
CA VAL A 88 -2.77 -26.39 7.80
C VAL A 88 -1.98 -27.70 7.84
N ALA A 89 -0.73 -27.66 8.31
CA ALA A 89 0.09 -28.86 8.42
C ALA A 89 -0.51 -29.89 9.40
N GLN A 90 -0.97 -29.46 10.57
CA GLN A 90 -1.63 -30.35 11.54
C GLN A 90 -2.93 -30.93 10.97
N ARG A 91 -3.69 -30.13 10.23
CA ARG A 91 -4.93 -30.58 9.58
C ARG A 91 -4.67 -31.69 8.57
N ILE A 92 -3.64 -31.52 7.72
CA ILE A 92 -3.24 -32.54 6.74
C ILE A 92 -2.89 -33.86 7.44
N VAL A 93 -2.16 -33.79 8.56
CA VAL A 93 -1.79 -34.98 9.33
C VAL A 93 -3.03 -35.63 9.95
N PHE A 94 -3.92 -34.83 10.55
CA PHE A 94 -5.17 -35.33 11.15
C PHE A 94 -6.05 -36.03 10.12
N ASP A 95 -6.26 -35.42 8.96
CA ASP A 95 -7.07 -35.99 7.89
C ASP A 95 -6.45 -37.29 7.35
N ALA A 96 -5.12 -37.34 7.19
CA ALA A 96 -4.43 -38.55 6.79
C ALA A 96 -4.58 -39.69 7.80
N VAL A 97 -4.40 -39.41 9.10
CA VAL A 97 -4.58 -40.39 10.18
C VAL A 97 -6.03 -40.88 10.26
N SER A 98 -6.98 -39.96 10.15
CA SER A 98 -8.41 -40.30 10.16
C SER A 98 -8.78 -41.17 8.97
N SER A 99 -8.28 -40.86 7.77
CA SER A 99 -8.51 -41.65 6.55
C SER A 99 -7.91 -43.06 6.63
N ALA A 100 -6.80 -43.22 7.36
CA ALA A 100 -6.18 -44.52 7.58
C ALA A 100 -6.94 -45.39 8.60
N GLY A 101 -7.96 -44.86 9.29
CA GLY A 101 -8.68 -45.58 10.34
C GLY A 101 -8.03 -45.51 11.72
N GLY A 102 -7.21 -44.48 11.96
CA GLY A 102 -6.55 -44.22 13.24
C GLY A 102 -5.03 -44.41 13.21
N VAL A 103 -4.37 -43.98 14.29
CA VAL A 103 -2.90 -43.90 14.37
C VAL A 103 -2.22 -45.26 14.17
N ALA A 104 -2.82 -46.34 14.68
CA ALA A 104 -2.27 -47.69 14.56
C ALA A 104 -2.32 -48.25 13.13
N SER A 105 -3.20 -47.70 12.29
CA SER A 105 -3.46 -48.19 10.93
C SER A 105 -2.66 -47.44 9.87
N VAL A 106 -1.84 -46.45 10.26
CA VAL A 106 -1.03 -45.66 9.32
C VAL A 106 0.20 -46.46 8.89
N PRO A 107 0.37 -46.76 7.59
CA PRO A 107 1.55 -47.49 7.12
C PRO A 107 2.81 -46.64 7.20
N LEU A 108 3.83 -47.12 7.91
CA LEU A 108 5.13 -46.45 8.02
C LEU A 108 5.99 -46.69 6.77
N THR A 109 6.17 -45.64 5.98
CA THR A 109 7.02 -45.71 4.77
C THR A 109 8.48 -45.33 5.07
N LYS A 110 9.42 -45.89 4.30
CA LYS A 110 10.86 -45.53 4.39
C LYS A 110 11.10 -44.03 4.20
N ARG A 111 10.30 -43.37 3.36
CA ARG A 111 10.35 -41.93 3.12
C ARG A 111 10.00 -41.12 4.37
N MET A 112 8.98 -41.53 5.14
CA MET A 112 8.64 -40.86 6.40
C MET A 112 9.80 -40.92 7.40
N LEU A 113 10.45 -42.09 7.52
CA LEU A 113 11.62 -42.26 8.40
C LEU A 113 12.78 -41.33 7.99
N GLN A 114 13.05 -41.20 6.69
CA GLN A 114 14.06 -40.26 6.18
C GLN A 114 13.68 -38.80 6.47
N MET A 115 12.41 -38.41 6.29
CA MET A 115 11.96 -37.04 6.58
C MET A 115 12.08 -36.71 8.05
N VAL A 116 11.71 -37.62 8.95
CA VAL A 116 11.84 -37.44 10.41
C VAL A 116 13.31 -37.27 10.80
N ARG A 117 14.22 -38.08 10.25
CA ARG A 117 15.67 -37.95 10.51
C ARG A 117 16.22 -36.58 10.11
N GLY A 118 15.73 -36.01 9.01
CA GLY A 118 16.16 -34.69 8.52
C GLY A 118 15.38 -33.50 9.10
N ALA A 119 14.31 -33.73 9.87
CA ALA A 119 13.37 -32.67 10.28
C ALA A 119 14.05 -31.60 11.15
N ASN A 120 14.90 -32.01 12.10
CA ASN A 120 15.60 -31.09 12.98
C ASN A 120 16.59 -30.19 12.21
N ALA A 121 17.31 -30.76 11.23
CA ALA A 121 18.23 -29.97 10.40
C ALA A 121 17.47 -28.91 9.59
N ARG A 122 16.39 -29.31 8.91
CA ARG A 122 15.52 -28.38 8.16
C ARG A 122 14.92 -27.30 9.04
N TRP A 123 14.48 -27.66 10.25
CA TRP A 123 13.95 -26.69 11.20
C TRP A 123 14.99 -25.66 11.62
N LYS A 124 16.24 -26.10 11.89
CA LYS A 124 17.34 -25.17 12.22
C LYS A 124 17.68 -24.24 11.05
N GLU A 125 17.78 -24.77 9.83
CA GLU A 125 18.02 -23.97 8.62
C GLU A 125 16.93 -22.90 8.43
N GLU A 126 15.67 -23.29 8.59
CA GLU A 126 14.53 -22.39 8.46
C GLU A 126 14.48 -21.32 9.57
N LEU A 127 14.87 -21.69 10.79
CA LEU A 127 14.98 -20.76 11.92
C LEU A 127 16.05 -19.70 11.66
N GLU A 128 17.23 -20.10 11.18
CA GLU A 128 18.31 -19.17 10.82
C GLU A 128 17.94 -18.29 9.63
N ARG A 129 17.29 -18.86 8.60
CA ARG A 129 16.74 -18.09 7.47
C ARG A 129 15.78 -17.00 7.95
N THR A 130 14.82 -17.38 8.79
CA THR A 130 13.83 -16.45 9.35
C THR A 130 14.49 -15.35 10.19
N ARG A 131 15.52 -15.69 10.98
CA ARG A 131 16.28 -14.71 11.77
C ARG A 131 16.98 -13.69 10.88
N LYS A 132 17.64 -14.16 9.83
CA LYS A 132 18.34 -13.30 8.86
C LYS A 132 17.38 -12.39 8.11
N GLU A 133 16.28 -12.93 7.60
CA GLU A 133 15.24 -12.15 6.90
C GLU A 133 14.64 -11.05 7.79
N ARG A 134 14.41 -11.33 9.07
CA ARG A 134 13.94 -10.32 10.03
C ARG A 134 14.98 -9.23 10.27
N ALA A 135 16.25 -9.59 10.40
CA ALA A 135 17.33 -8.62 10.58
C ALA A 135 17.49 -7.72 9.34
N ASP A 136 17.46 -8.31 8.14
CA ASP A 136 17.55 -7.59 6.88
C ASP A 136 16.33 -6.68 6.65
N ALA A 137 15.11 -7.15 6.97
CA ALA A 137 13.90 -6.33 6.90
C ALA A 137 13.98 -5.12 7.84
N LEU A 138 14.49 -5.29 9.07
CA LEU A 138 14.66 -4.19 10.01
C LEU A 138 15.71 -3.20 9.54
N ARG A 139 16.83 -3.69 8.98
CA ARG A 139 17.87 -2.85 8.39
C ARG A 139 17.32 -2.03 7.22
N ASN A 140 16.65 -2.68 6.28
CA ASN A 140 16.03 -2.03 5.12
C ASN A 140 15.00 -0.99 5.54
N GLN A 141 14.20 -1.26 6.58
CA GLN A 141 13.25 -0.30 7.12
C GLN A 141 13.96 0.94 7.70
N ARG A 142 15.06 0.75 8.43
CA ARG A 142 15.87 1.86 8.97
C ARG A 142 16.50 2.70 7.85
N GLU A 143 17.04 2.05 6.83
CA GLU A 143 17.63 2.74 5.66
C GLU A 143 16.57 3.54 4.91
N ARG A 144 15.37 2.98 4.67
CA ARG A 144 14.24 3.70 4.07
C ARG A 144 13.82 4.92 4.89
N LYS A 145 13.75 4.79 6.21
CA LYS A 145 13.42 5.93 7.10
C LYS A 145 14.49 7.03 7.02
N ARG A 146 15.78 6.68 7.02
CA ARG A 146 16.89 7.64 6.86
C ARG A 146 16.86 8.35 5.51
N ALA A 147 16.60 7.61 4.43
CA ALA A 147 16.46 8.20 3.09
C ALA A 147 15.26 9.15 3.03
N ALA A 148 14.12 8.78 3.63
CA ALA A 148 12.94 9.63 3.68
C ALA A 148 13.17 10.92 4.49
N THR A 149 13.91 10.86 5.61
CA THR A 149 14.25 12.07 6.38
C THR A 149 15.22 12.96 5.61
N ALA A 150 16.21 12.39 4.92
CA ALA A 150 17.15 13.15 4.10
C ALA A 150 16.46 13.84 2.92
N LEU A 151 15.49 13.18 2.27
CA LEU A 151 14.68 13.77 1.20
C LEU A 151 13.90 14.99 1.69
N LYS A 152 13.21 14.88 2.82
CA LYS A 152 12.48 16.01 3.41
C LYS A 152 13.39 17.19 3.75
N GLU A 153 14.59 16.91 4.28
CA GLU A 153 15.57 17.96 4.59
C GLU A 153 16.08 18.65 3.32
N LEU A 154 16.33 17.90 2.25
CA LEU A 154 16.71 18.43 0.93
C LEU A 154 15.60 19.29 0.32
N GLU A 155 14.34 18.87 0.41
CA GLU A 155 13.18 19.65 -0.05
C GLU A 155 13.06 20.98 0.69
N LEU A 156 13.18 20.95 2.02
CA LEU A 156 13.17 22.17 2.84
C LEU A 156 14.32 23.11 2.48
N LYS A 157 15.53 22.59 2.29
CA LYS A 157 16.70 23.38 1.85
C LYS A 157 16.46 24.00 0.49
N LYS A 158 15.94 23.24 -0.49
CA LYS A 158 15.60 23.75 -1.82
C LYS A 158 14.59 24.89 -1.73
N GLN A 159 13.53 24.73 -0.94
CA GLN A 159 12.50 25.75 -0.77
C GLN A 159 13.06 27.02 -0.13
N LYS A 160 13.92 26.88 0.89
CA LYS A 160 14.57 28.02 1.55
C LYS A 160 15.49 28.80 0.60
N VAL A 161 16.28 28.10 -0.22
CA VAL A 161 17.12 28.75 -1.24
C VAL A 161 16.24 29.47 -2.25
N PHE A 162 15.16 28.83 -2.73
CA PHE A 162 14.25 29.43 -3.70
C PHE A 162 13.60 30.70 -3.16
N LEU A 163 13.15 30.69 -1.90
CA LEU A 163 12.56 31.87 -1.26
C LEU A 163 13.58 33.00 -1.11
N GLY A 164 14.81 32.70 -0.65
CA GLY A 164 15.86 33.71 -0.53
C GLY A 164 16.24 34.34 -1.87
N CYS A 165 16.24 33.56 -2.97
CA CYS A 165 16.44 34.12 -4.30
C CYS A 165 15.31 35.07 -4.73
N TYR A 166 14.06 34.78 -4.34
CA TYR A 166 12.92 35.63 -4.67
C TYR A 166 12.96 36.95 -3.91
N GLU A 167 13.27 36.91 -2.61
CA GLU A 167 13.45 38.09 -1.77
C GLU A 167 14.57 39.01 -2.30
N LEU A 168 15.68 38.43 -2.76
CA LEU A 168 16.75 39.20 -3.41
C LEU A 168 16.32 39.80 -4.75
N LEU A 169 15.47 39.09 -5.51
CA LEU A 169 14.95 39.59 -6.79
C LEU A 169 13.99 40.77 -6.61
N GLU A 170 13.13 40.74 -5.59
CA GLU A 170 12.23 41.85 -5.26
C GLU A 170 12.99 43.12 -4.82
N ALA A 171 14.16 42.94 -4.20
CA ALA A 171 15.02 44.04 -3.78
C ALA A 171 15.92 44.58 -4.92
N CYS A 172 16.05 43.87 -6.04
CA CYS A 172 16.90 44.28 -7.15
C CYS A 172 16.24 45.37 -8.00
N SER A 173 17.03 46.39 -8.34
CA SER A 173 16.61 47.43 -9.28
C SER A 173 16.75 46.94 -10.73
N LEU A 174 15.98 47.53 -11.65
CA LEU A 174 16.12 47.26 -13.09
C LEU A 174 17.55 47.54 -13.59
N SER A 175 18.21 48.56 -13.02
CA SER A 175 19.60 48.89 -13.33
C SER A 175 20.55 47.75 -12.97
N ASP A 176 20.44 47.16 -11.78
CA ASP A 176 21.32 46.07 -11.34
C ASP A 176 21.15 44.84 -12.24
N ALA A 177 19.91 44.50 -12.60
CA ALA A 177 19.62 43.40 -13.51
C ALA A 177 20.22 43.62 -14.92
N LEU A 178 20.18 44.85 -15.43
CA LEU A 178 20.79 45.19 -16.72
C LEU A 178 22.32 45.09 -16.67
N VAL A 179 22.95 45.58 -15.59
CA VAL A 179 24.39 45.45 -15.38
C VAL A 179 24.80 43.98 -15.31
N ASP A 180 24.10 43.15 -14.53
CA ASP A 180 24.43 41.74 -14.36
C ASP A 180 24.28 40.93 -15.66
N MET A 181 23.27 41.22 -16.47
CA MET A 181 23.00 40.50 -17.72
C MET A 181 23.88 40.92 -18.89
N THR A 182 24.34 42.18 -18.90
CA THR A 182 25.09 42.75 -20.05
C THR A 182 26.55 43.04 -19.75
N GLY A 183 26.92 43.12 -18.47
CA GLY A 183 28.21 43.65 -18.01
C GLY A 183 28.43 45.13 -18.33
N ALA A 184 27.38 45.85 -18.74
CA ALA A 184 27.47 47.24 -19.18
C ALA A 184 27.33 48.23 -18.02
N VAL A 185 27.56 49.51 -18.31
CA VAL A 185 27.35 50.61 -17.37
C VAL A 185 25.94 51.17 -17.59
N VAL A 186 25.19 51.33 -16.50
CA VAL A 186 23.85 51.95 -16.52
C VAL A 186 23.96 53.40 -16.03
N GLU A 187 23.31 54.32 -16.75
CA GLU A 187 23.16 55.70 -16.33
C GLU A 187 21.68 56.00 -16.05
N HIS A 188 21.39 56.56 -14.87
CA HIS A 188 20.04 56.95 -14.47
C HIS A 188 19.81 58.44 -14.70
N LEU A 189 18.66 58.79 -15.30
CA LEU A 189 18.24 60.18 -15.46
C LEU A 189 16.77 60.35 -15.08
N GLU A 190 16.47 61.28 -14.18
CA GLU A 190 15.11 61.65 -13.83
C GLU A 190 14.52 62.65 -14.83
N LEU A 191 13.41 62.29 -15.46
CA LEU A 191 12.73 63.13 -16.45
C LEU A 191 11.84 64.22 -15.83
N ALA A 192 11.79 64.32 -14.50
CA ALA A 192 11.04 65.37 -13.82
C ALA A 192 11.54 66.76 -14.28
N GLY A 193 10.62 67.64 -14.67
CA GLY A 193 10.95 68.99 -15.16
C GLY A 193 11.45 69.09 -16.61
N HIS A 194 11.86 67.99 -17.25
CA HIS A 194 12.33 67.99 -18.64
C HIS A 194 11.22 68.32 -19.64
N ALA A 195 9.96 67.98 -19.32
CA ALA A 195 8.81 68.29 -20.17
C ALA A 195 8.55 69.80 -20.33
N ARG A 196 8.97 70.64 -19.37
CA ARG A 196 8.65 72.09 -19.33
C ARG A 196 9.81 73.00 -19.74
N SER A 197 11.00 72.43 -19.91
CA SER A 197 12.23 73.18 -20.14
C SER A 197 12.89 72.74 -21.45
N PRO A 198 12.73 73.48 -22.56
CA PRO A 198 13.32 73.11 -23.85
C PRO A 198 14.86 73.04 -23.80
N ASN A 199 15.48 73.81 -22.91
CA ASN A 199 16.94 73.80 -22.69
C ASN A 199 17.47 72.46 -22.12
N LEU A 200 16.60 71.64 -21.51
CA LEU A 200 16.95 70.31 -21.00
C LEU A 200 16.54 69.18 -21.96
N GLN A 201 15.58 69.42 -22.87
CA GLN A 201 15.12 68.43 -23.84
C GLN A 201 16.13 68.19 -24.96
N ALA A 202 16.66 69.28 -25.54
CA ALA A 202 17.62 69.20 -26.64
C ALA A 202 18.85 68.33 -26.30
N PRO A 203 19.59 68.59 -25.20
CA PRO A 203 20.76 67.77 -24.85
C PRO A 203 20.42 66.33 -24.46
N LEU A 204 19.23 66.08 -23.90
CA LEU A 204 18.76 64.73 -23.62
C LEU A 204 18.51 63.95 -24.92
N PHE A 205 17.83 64.58 -25.88
CA PHE A 205 17.51 63.95 -27.15
C PHE A 205 18.77 63.60 -27.94
N ASP A 206 19.74 64.51 -28.00
CA ASP A 206 21.03 64.27 -28.65
C ASP A 206 21.79 63.10 -27.99
N LYS A 207 21.76 63.03 -26.66
CA LYS A 207 22.37 61.94 -25.90
C LYS A 207 21.70 60.59 -26.15
N MET A 208 20.37 60.57 -26.28
CA MET A 208 19.62 59.36 -26.63
C MET A 208 19.90 58.91 -28.07
N LEU A 209 19.99 59.84 -29.02
CA LEU A 209 20.35 59.54 -30.41
C LEU A 209 21.74 58.89 -30.49
N ALA A 210 22.73 59.51 -29.83
CA ALA A 210 24.09 59.00 -29.78
C ALA A 210 24.20 57.64 -29.07
N ALA A 211 23.29 57.34 -28.15
CA ALA A 211 23.18 56.01 -27.55
C ALA A 211 22.55 55.01 -28.53
N LEU A 212 21.48 55.39 -29.23
CA LEU A 212 20.76 54.51 -30.18
C LEU A 212 21.61 54.15 -31.41
N ASP A 213 22.47 55.06 -31.86
CA ASP A 213 23.44 54.83 -32.94
C ASP A 213 24.55 53.84 -32.54
N ARG A 214 24.75 53.62 -31.23
CA ARG A 214 25.58 52.51 -30.75
C ARG A 214 24.71 51.25 -30.77
N ASP A 215 24.98 50.36 -31.71
CA ASP A 215 24.31 49.06 -31.95
C ASP A 215 24.10 48.14 -30.72
N LYS A 216 24.60 48.51 -29.54
CA LYS A 216 24.57 47.74 -28.29
C LYS A 216 24.02 48.54 -27.09
N ALA A 217 23.34 49.65 -27.31
CA ALA A 217 22.70 50.40 -26.22
C ALA A 217 21.29 49.89 -25.94
N LEU A 218 20.94 49.82 -24.65
CA LEU A 218 19.56 49.58 -24.19
C LEU A 218 19.05 50.86 -23.55
N VAL A 219 17.90 51.33 -24.03
CA VAL A 219 17.21 52.50 -23.47
C VAL A 219 15.92 52.02 -22.83
N CYS A 220 15.78 52.28 -21.54
CA CYS A 220 14.60 51.90 -20.77
C CYS A 220 13.96 53.15 -20.16
N CYS A 221 12.63 53.22 -20.17
CA CYS A 221 11.88 54.28 -19.52
C CYS A 221 10.90 53.66 -18.53
N ALA A 222 10.81 54.23 -17.34
CA ALA A 222 9.86 53.84 -16.31
C ALA A 222 8.98 55.04 -15.94
N ILE A 223 7.72 54.77 -15.65
CA ILE A 223 6.77 55.77 -15.17
C ILE A 223 6.61 55.54 -13.67
N SER A 224 6.86 56.57 -12.87
CA SER A 224 6.53 56.53 -11.45
C SER A 224 5.02 56.65 -11.29
N VAL A 225 4.39 55.62 -10.74
CA VAL A 225 2.97 55.62 -10.40
C VAL A 225 2.88 56.00 -8.92
N GLY A 226 2.60 57.28 -8.65
CA GLY A 226 2.39 57.82 -7.31
C GLY A 226 0.95 57.69 -6.84
#